data_AF-A0AA96XHX7-F1
#
_entry.id   AF-A0AA96XHX7-F1
#
_cell.length_a   1.000
_cell.length_b   1.000
_cell.length_c   1.000
_cell.angle_alpha   90.00
_cell.angle_beta   90.00
_cell.angle_gamma   90.00
#
_symmetry.space_group_name_H-M   'P 1'
#
loop_
_entity.id
_entity.type
_entity.pdbx_description
1 polymer ?
#
loop_
_entity_poly.entity_id
_entity_poly.type
_entity_poly.pdbx_seq_one_letter_code
_entity_poly.pdbx_strand_id
1 'polypeptide(L)'
;MLPENELSQESVPAPFMGGAALPVRNVTDYESGGIALQDPSEGLNYQVWRARVLNNGCDIVLNAHEVAEFTLISGMDITEVSLSFDQNMRPVVAYVEGGTAKLYWYDSSQGAQVITDWPGVITPRVTLDDKRQLQSGVSDVIFAYLKDGNLYCRQQRDRYQTEYLLHENVNSDGLIKIGMHKQYRLQFLLKS
;
A
#
# COMPACT_ATOMS: atom_id res chain seq x y z
N MET A 1 -9.39 10.82 -0.66
CA MET A 1 -9.29 10.59 -2.12
C MET A 1 -8.19 11.46 -2.70
N LEU A 2 -7.43 10.98 -3.70
CA LEU A 2 -6.58 11.85 -4.52
C LEU A 2 -7.49 12.73 -5.41
N PRO A 3 -7.54 14.06 -5.24
CA PRO A 3 -8.39 14.92 -6.04
C PRO A 3 -8.01 14.83 -7.53
N GLU A 4 -9.01 14.68 -8.40
CA GLU A 4 -8.85 14.65 -9.87
C GLU A 4 -7.93 13.56 -10.43
N ASN A 5 -7.42 12.66 -9.58
CA ASN A 5 -6.43 11.63 -9.92
C ASN A 5 -5.11 12.20 -10.47
N GLU A 6 -4.76 13.41 -10.06
CA GLU A 6 -3.54 14.11 -10.52
C GLU A 6 -2.65 14.49 -9.33
N LEU A 7 -1.37 14.77 -9.60
CA LEU A 7 -0.48 15.36 -8.61
C LEU A 7 -0.80 16.85 -8.42
N SER A 8 -0.63 17.33 -7.18
CA SER A 8 -0.68 18.76 -6.90
C SER A 8 0.40 19.50 -7.69
N GLN A 9 0.03 20.64 -8.31
CA GLN A 9 0.99 21.52 -9.00
C GLN A 9 1.99 22.17 -8.03
N GLU A 10 1.62 22.32 -6.77
CA GLU A 10 2.51 22.80 -5.71
C GLU A 10 3.00 21.64 -4.85
N SER A 11 4.32 21.54 -4.71
CA SER A 11 4.96 20.62 -3.76
C SER A 11 4.82 21.17 -2.34
N VAL A 12 4.21 20.38 -1.46
CA VAL A 12 4.05 20.72 -0.05
C VAL A 12 4.72 19.63 0.79
N PRO A 13 6.05 19.70 0.96
CA PRO A 13 6.78 18.65 1.64
C PRO A 13 6.48 18.66 3.14
N ALA A 14 6.14 17.50 3.68
CA ALA A 14 6.06 17.29 5.13
C ALA A 14 6.37 15.83 5.48
N PRO A 15 6.73 15.52 6.74
CA PRO A 15 6.96 14.14 7.15
C PRO A 15 5.69 13.29 7.02
N PHE A 16 5.87 12.02 6.65
CA PHE A 16 4.83 10.98 6.75
C PHE A 16 4.31 10.84 8.19
N MET A 17 3.12 10.27 8.34
CA MET A 17 2.47 10.01 9.63
C MET A 17 2.32 8.51 9.92
N GLY A 18 2.16 8.16 11.20
CA GLY A 18 1.85 6.79 11.62
C GLY A 18 2.91 5.76 11.23
N GLY A 19 2.50 4.55 10.87
CA GLY A 19 3.39 3.50 10.33
C GLY A 19 4.16 3.97 9.10
N ALA A 20 3.55 4.81 8.26
CA ALA A 20 4.21 5.40 7.10
C ALA A 20 5.37 6.36 7.46
N ALA A 21 5.57 6.74 8.73
CA ALA A 21 6.77 7.47 9.15
C ALA A 21 8.00 6.59 9.39
N LEU A 22 7.83 5.27 9.53
CA LEU A 22 8.93 4.34 9.83
C LEU A 22 9.77 4.01 8.57
N PRO A 23 11.05 3.64 8.73
CA PRO A 23 11.90 3.26 7.59
C PRO A 23 11.33 2.06 6.83
N VAL A 24 11.23 2.20 5.50
CA VAL A 24 10.83 1.10 4.60
C VAL A 24 12.08 0.45 4.02
N ARG A 25 12.02 -0.87 3.87
CA ARG A 25 12.96 -1.66 3.08
C ARG A 25 12.15 -2.49 2.11
N ASN A 26 12.75 -2.98 1.03
CA ASN A 26 12.02 -3.81 0.07
C ASN A 26 11.27 -4.97 0.77
N VAL A 27 11.92 -5.62 1.74
CA VAL A 27 11.37 -6.78 2.47
C VAL A 27 10.65 -6.43 3.78
N THR A 28 10.39 -5.14 4.06
CA THR A 28 9.72 -4.73 5.31
C THR A 28 8.99 -3.40 5.14
N ASP A 29 7.70 -3.41 5.46
CA ASP A 29 6.86 -2.21 5.47
C ASP A 29 6.07 -2.09 6.77
N TYR A 30 5.63 -0.87 7.07
CA TYR A 30 4.88 -0.52 8.27
C TYR A 30 3.68 0.32 7.93
N GLU A 31 2.54 -0.01 8.54
CA GLU A 31 1.29 0.68 8.30
C GLU A 31 0.52 0.87 9.61
N SER A 32 -0.17 2.01 9.73
CA SER A 32 -1.15 2.19 10.81
C SER A 32 -2.44 1.42 10.52
N GLY A 33 -2.91 0.64 11.49
CA GLY A 33 -4.14 -0.14 11.38
C GLY A 33 -4.88 -0.26 12.71
N GLY A 34 -6.01 -0.97 12.67
CA GLY A 34 -6.90 -1.27 13.79
C GLY A 34 -6.40 -2.37 14.72
N ILE A 35 -7.25 -2.74 15.68
CA ILE A 35 -6.92 -3.65 16.78
C ILE A 35 -6.66 -5.09 16.31
N ALA A 36 -7.36 -5.54 15.27
CA ALA A 36 -7.15 -6.85 14.65
C ALA A 36 -7.51 -6.82 13.16
N LEU A 37 -7.19 -7.90 12.43
CA LEU A 37 -7.71 -8.06 11.07
C LEU A 37 -9.23 -8.18 11.09
N GLN A 38 -9.88 -7.54 10.12
CA GLN A 38 -11.34 -7.47 10.02
C GLN A 38 -12.03 -6.76 11.20
N ASP A 39 -11.27 -6.05 12.04
CA ASP A 39 -11.77 -5.35 13.22
C ASP A 39 -11.30 -3.88 13.24
N PRO A 40 -12.12 -2.96 12.67
CA PRO A 40 -11.85 -1.52 12.71
C PRO A 40 -12.41 -0.83 13.97
N SER A 41 -12.86 -1.56 15.00
CA SER A 41 -13.61 -1.00 16.14
C SER A 41 -12.89 0.13 16.91
N GLU A 42 -11.57 0.04 17.01
CA GLU A 42 -10.72 1.05 17.66
C GLU A 42 -10.15 2.10 16.68
N GLY A 43 -10.63 2.10 15.43
CA GLY A 43 -10.16 2.97 14.35
C GLY A 43 -8.85 2.50 13.70
N LEU A 44 -8.53 3.07 12.53
CA LEU A 44 -7.44 2.60 11.67
C LEU A 44 -6.06 3.18 12.03
N ASN A 45 -5.98 3.97 13.11
CA ASN A 45 -4.72 4.51 13.64
C ASN A 45 -4.39 3.96 15.03
N TYR A 46 -4.96 2.82 15.40
CA TYR A 46 -4.84 2.24 16.74
C TYR A 46 -3.43 1.74 17.04
N GLN A 47 -2.84 0.96 16.14
CA GLN A 47 -1.51 0.39 16.30
C GLN A 47 -0.73 0.35 14.99
N VAL A 48 0.59 0.11 15.09
CA VAL A 48 1.44 -0.11 13.93
C VAL A 48 1.49 -1.60 13.61
N TRP A 49 1.12 -1.93 12.39
CA TRP A 49 1.30 -3.23 11.78
C TRP A 49 2.61 -3.27 11.00
N ARG A 50 3.22 -4.45 10.96
CA ARG A 50 4.46 -4.70 10.22
C ARG A 50 4.28 -5.88 9.27
N ALA A 51 4.65 -5.68 8.02
CA ALA A 51 4.85 -6.75 7.05
C ALA A 51 6.34 -7.05 6.90
N ARG A 52 6.71 -8.33 6.82
CA ARG A 52 8.07 -8.78 6.50
C ARG A 52 8.04 -9.92 5.50
N VAL A 53 9.00 -9.91 4.59
CA VAL A 53 9.33 -11.10 3.80
C VAL A 53 10.33 -11.94 4.60
N LEU A 54 9.97 -13.17 4.92
CA LEU A 54 10.79 -14.12 5.70
C LEU A 54 11.03 -15.41 4.91
N ASN A 55 11.72 -16.36 5.54
CA ASN A 55 11.97 -17.71 5.01
C ASN A 55 12.58 -17.68 3.59
N ASN A 56 13.62 -16.86 3.41
CA ASN A 56 14.33 -16.67 2.15
C ASN A 56 13.43 -16.28 0.96
N GLY A 57 12.40 -15.47 1.20
CA GLY A 57 11.50 -15.03 0.13
C GLY A 57 10.27 -15.92 -0.05
N CYS A 58 10.00 -16.83 0.88
CA CYS A 58 8.86 -17.74 0.76
C CYS A 58 7.59 -17.24 1.47
N ASP A 59 7.70 -16.33 2.46
CA ASP A 59 6.55 -15.94 3.26
C ASP A 59 6.46 -14.44 3.47
N ILE A 60 5.26 -13.88 3.31
CA ILE A 60 4.90 -12.55 3.81
C ILE A 60 4.19 -12.74 5.15
N VAL A 61 4.82 -12.22 6.19
CA VAL A 61 4.41 -12.38 7.57
C VAL A 61 3.96 -11.04 8.14
N LEU A 62 2.80 -11.05 8.80
CA LEU A 62 2.24 -9.89 9.48
C LEU A 62 2.27 -10.06 11.00
N ASN A 63 2.47 -8.95 11.71
CA ASN A 63 2.25 -8.86 13.15
C ASN A 63 1.93 -7.42 13.56
N ALA A 64 1.35 -7.24 14.74
CA ALA A 64 1.17 -5.95 15.40
C ALA A 64 1.47 -6.08 16.90
N HIS A 65 1.14 -5.08 17.72
CA HIS A 65 1.31 -5.16 19.17
C HIS A 65 0.33 -6.16 19.80
N GLU A 66 -0.96 -6.03 19.44
CA GLU A 66 -2.05 -6.90 19.93
C GLU A 66 -2.22 -8.18 19.10
N VAL A 67 -1.49 -8.31 18.00
CA VAL A 67 -1.65 -9.42 17.05
C VAL A 67 -0.35 -10.18 16.91
N ALA A 68 -0.39 -11.44 17.36
CA ALA A 68 0.72 -12.37 17.21
C ALA A 68 1.11 -12.55 15.74
N GLU A 69 2.37 -12.92 15.52
CA GLU A 69 2.90 -13.13 14.18
C GLU A 69 2.21 -14.30 13.46
N PHE A 70 1.83 -14.09 12.20
CA PHE A 70 1.28 -15.15 11.34
C PHE A 70 1.69 -14.92 9.87
N THR A 71 1.70 -16.00 9.10
CA THR A 71 1.93 -15.94 7.64
C THR A 71 0.64 -15.58 6.94
N LEU A 72 0.66 -14.49 6.17
CA LEU A 72 -0.49 -14.04 5.37
C LEU A 72 -0.46 -14.64 3.95
N ILE A 73 0.71 -14.63 3.31
CA ILE A 73 0.92 -15.15 1.96
C ILE A 73 2.15 -16.04 1.99
N SER A 74 2.04 -17.24 1.42
CA SER A 74 3.18 -18.10 1.09
C SER A 74 3.35 -18.13 -0.43
N GLY A 75 4.60 -18.11 -0.86
CA GLY A 75 5.00 -17.99 -2.25
C GLY A 75 6.45 -18.42 -2.45
N MET A 76 7.07 -17.93 -3.52
CA MET A 76 8.48 -18.20 -3.84
C MET A 76 9.16 -16.98 -4.47
N ASP A 77 10.43 -16.74 -4.10
CA ASP A 77 11.21 -15.62 -4.62
C ASP A 77 10.50 -14.26 -4.45
N ILE A 78 9.88 -14.04 -3.28
CA ILE A 78 9.30 -12.77 -2.89
C ILE A 78 10.44 -11.80 -2.55
N THR A 79 10.50 -10.67 -3.25
CA THR A 79 11.61 -9.71 -3.13
C THR A 79 11.19 -8.36 -2.57
N GLU A 80 9.89 -8.08 -2.54
CA GLU A 80 9.35 -6.79 -2.15
C GLU A 80 7.97 -6.94 -1.51
N VAL A 81 7.66 -6.11 -0.51
CA VAL A 81 6.35 -6.05 0.15
C VAL A 81 6.00 -4.61 0.56
N SER A 82 4.73 -4.26 0.41
CA SER A 82 4.11 -3.05 0.93
C SER A 82 2.72 -3.37 1.48
N LEU A 83 2.40 -2.80 2.64
CA LEU A 83 1.21 -3.15 3.42
C LEU A 83 0.27 -1.96 3.56
N SER A 84 -1.01 -2.21 3.32
CA SER A 84 -2.09 -1.37 3.80
C SER A 84 -3.29 -2.17 4.28
N PHE A 85 -4.34 -1.48 4.69
CA PHE A 85 -5.63 -2.07 5.06
C PHE A 85 -6.77 -1.27 4.42
N ASP A 86 -7.83 -1.96 4.01
CA ASP A 86 -9.08 -1.28 3.67
C ASP A 86 -9.80 -0.77 4.94
N GLN A 87 -10.91 -0.05 4.73
CA GLN A 87 -11.72 0.50 5.83
C GLN A 87 -12.29 -0.56 6.79
N ASN A 88 -12.37 -1.82 6.36
CA ASN A 88 -12.85 -2.92 7.19
C ASN A 88 -11.68 -3.68 7.84
N MET A 89 -10.47 -3.11 7.88
CA MET A 89 -9.28 -3.80 8.37
C MET A 89 -8.93 -5.09 7.63
N ARG A 90 -9.29 -5.19 6.35
CA ARG A 90 -8.82 -6.29 5.50
C ARG A 90 -7.46 -5.91 4.92
N PRO A 91 -6.46 -6.81 5.00
CA PRO A 91 -5.14 -6.50 4.48
C PRO A 91 -5.18 -6.31 2.96
N VAL A 92 -4.48 -5.29 2.50
CA VAL A 92 -4.16 -5.05 1.10
C VAL A 92 -2.64 -5.03 0.97
N VAL A 93 -2.08 -5.95 0.18
CA VAL A 93 -0.63 -6.15 0.10
C VAL A 93 -0.17 -6.07 -1.35
N ALA A 94 0.69 -5.10 -1.64
CA ALA A 94 1.47 -5.06 -2.86
C ALA A 94 2.79 -5.80 -2.63
N TYR A 95 3.18 -6.69 -3.52
CA TYR A 95 4.44 -7.44 -3.39
C TYR A 95 4.99 -7.83 -4.75
N VAL A 96 6.25 -8.25 -4.79
CA VAL A 96 6.88 -8.79 -6.00
C VAL A 96 7.27 -10.23 -5.74
N GLU A 97 6.80 -11.13 -6.58
CA GLU A 97 7.08 -12.57 -6.55
C GLU A 97 7.60 -13.01 -7.92
N GLY A 98 8.76 -13.66 -7.98
CA GLY A 98 9.34 -14.11 -9.26
C GLY A 98 9.53 -12.99 -10.29
N GLY A 99 9.75 -11.75 -9.83
CA GLY A 99 9.87 -10.56 -10.68
C GLY A 99 8.55 -9.97 -11.19
N THR A 100 7.39 -10.53 -10.81
CA THR A 100 6.07 -10.01 -11.16
C THR A 100 5.44 -9.30 -9.96
N ALA A 101 5.00 -8.05 -10.14
CA ALA A 101 4.25 -7.35 -9.12
C ALA A 101 2.85 -7.97 -8.96
N LYS A 102 2.39 -8.09 -7.72
CA LYS A 102 1.12 -8.70 -7.33
C LYS A 102 0.41 -7.81 -6.33
N LEU A 103 -0.92 -7.81 -6.38
CA LEU A 103 -1.78 -7.16 -5.41
C LEU A 103 -2.71 -8.18 -4.78
N TYR A 104 -2.61 -8.36 -3.46
CA TYR A 104 -3.55 -9.11 -2.65
C TYR A 104 -4.58 -8.14 -2.06
N TRP A 105 -5.86 -8.30 -2.41
CA TRP A 105 -6.93 -7.35 -2.04
C TRP A 105 -8.32 -8.01 -2.07
N TYR A 106 -9.29 -7.40 -1.38
CA TYR A 106 -10.65 -7.93 -1.30
C TYR A 106 -11.50 -7.49 -2.50
N ASP A 107 -11.89 -8.45 -3.34
CA ASP A 107 -12.80 -8.21 -4.45
C ASP A 107 -14.26 -8.38 -3.99
N SER A 108 -14.97 -7.27 -3.90
CA SER A 108 -16.38 -7.25 -3.48
C SER A 108 -17.32 -7.94 -4.46
N SER A 109 -16.94 -8.10 -5.73
CA SER A 109 -17.72 -8.85 -6.71
C SER A 109 -17.63 -10.37 -6.50
N GLN A 110 -16.49 -10.84 -5.97
CA GLN A 110 -16.25 -12.25 -5.65
C GLN A 110 -16.53 -12.57 -4.18
N GLY A 111 -16.61 -11.55 -3.32
CA GLY A 111 -16.79 -11.72 -1.88
C GLY A 111 -15.57 -12.35 -1.19
N ALA A 112 -14.37 -12.18 -1.75
CA ALA A 112 -13.18 -12.89 -1.31
C ALA A 112 -11.90 -12.05 -1.46
N GLN A 113 -10.87 -12.43 -0.71
CA GLN A 113 -9.50 -11.98 -0.96
C GLN A 113 -8.96 -12.66 -2.23
N VAL A 114 -8.40 -11.87 -3.13
CA VAL A 114 -7.86 -12.34 -4.42
C VAL A 114 -6.45 -11.81 -4.62
N ILE A 115 -5.69 -12.47 -5.50
CA ILE A 115 -4.40 -12.01 -5.97
C ILE A 115 -4.54 -11.61 -7.44
N THR A 116 -4.05 -10.43 -7.80
CA THR A 116 -4.00 -9.94 -9.18
C THR A 116 -2.56 -9.66 -9.58
N ASP A 117 -2.15 -10.18 -10.74
CA ASP A 117 -0.80 -10.02 -11.29
C ASP A 117 -0.71 -8.77 -12.18
N TRP A 118 0.40 -8.05 -12.07
CA TRP A 118 0.68 -6.81 -12.80
C TRP A 118 2.05 -6.86 -13.48
N PRO A 119 2.16 -7.51 -14.66
CA PRO A 119 3.43 -7.60 -15.39
C PRO A 119 3.96 -6.22 -15.82
N GLY A 120 5.28 -6.04 -15.78
CA GLY A 120 5.95 -4.80 -16.17
C GLY A 120 5.86 -3.66 -15.14
N VAL A 121 5.12 -3.87 -14.05
CA VAL A 121 5.06 -2.95 -12.92
C VAL A 121 6.27 -3.18 -12.00
N ILE A 122 6.92 -2.09 -11.58
CA ILE A 122 8.04 -2.13 -10.64
C ILE A 122 7.76 -1.28 -9.41
N THR A 123 8.36 -1.67 -8.27
CA THR A 123 8.24 -0.99 -6.97
C THR A 123 6.79 -0.72 -6.53
N PRO A 124 5.93 -1.76 -6.47
CA PRO A 124 4.53 -1.61 -6.12
C PRO A 124 4.37 -1.16 -4.65
N ARG A 125 3.59 -0.11 -4.41
CA ARG A 125 3.29 0.42 -3.07
C ARG A 125 1.80 0.60 -2.85
N VAL A 126 1.35 0.39 -1.61
CA VAL A 126 -0.05 0.56 -1.21
C VAL A 126 -0.19 1.43 0.03
N THR A 127 -1.26 2.21 0.10
CA THR A 127 -1.69 2.94 1.31
C THR A 127 -3.16 3.26 1.22
N LEU A 128 -3.86 3.20 2.35
CA LEU A 128 -5.13 3.88 2.54
C LEU A 128 -4.85 5.36 2.63
N ASP A 129 -5.46 6.13 1.73
CA ASP A 129 -5.19 7.56 1.61
C ASP A 129 -5.59 8.32 2.86
N ASP A 130 -6.78 8.11 3.42
CA ASP A 130 -7.26 8.77 4.62
C ASP A 130 -7.80 7.78 5.66
N LYS A 131 -7.09 7.68 6.78
CA LYS A 131 -7.40 6.78 7.89
C LYS A 131 -8.33 7.39 8.95
N ARG A 132 -8.79 8.64 8.76
CA ARG A 132 -9.66 9.31 9.74
C ARG A 132 -11.07 8.76 9.65
N GLN A 133 -11.69 8.51 10.81
CA GLN A 133 -13.04 7.93 10.90
C GLN A 133 -14.10 8.72 10.09
N LEU A 134 -13.99 10.05 10.10
CA LEU A 134 -14.87 10.97 9.34
C LEU A 134 -14.70 10.88 7.82
N GLN A 135 -13.67 10.19 7.33
CA GLN A 135 -13.34 10.06 5.90
C GLN A 135 -13.58 8.63 5.38
N SER A 136 -14.09 7.73 6.22
CA SER A 136 -14.33 6.32 5.88
C SER A 136 -15.19 6.08 4.64
N GLY A 137 -16.14 6.99 4.34
CA GLY A 137 -16.99 6.89 3.16
C GLY A 137 -16.36 7.34 1.84
N VAL A 138 -15.16 7.94 1.86
CA VAL A 138 -14.52 8.55 0.68
C VAL A 138 -13.03 8.21 0.52
N SER A 139 -12.50 7.37 1.41
CA SER A 139 -11.13 6.88 1.38
C SER A 139 -10.99 5.66 0.47
N ASP A 140 -9.82 5.49 -0.11
CA ASP A 140 -9.47 4.32 -0.90
C ASP A 140 -8.07 3.84 -0.58
N VAL A 141 -7.87 2.53 -0.68
CA VAL A 141 -6.52 2.02 -0.82
C VAL A 141 -6.02 2.34 -2.22
N ILE A 142 -4.96 3.13 -2.27
CA ILE A 142 -4.24 3.52 -3.47
C ILE A 142 -3.13 2.50 -3.71
N PHE A 143 -3.09 1.95 -4.92
CA PHE A 143 -2.02 1.11 -5.42
C PHE A 143 -1.20 1.90 -6.44
N ALA A 144 0.04 2.24 -6.13
CA ALA A 144 0.90 3.07 -6.97
C ALA A 144 2.21 2.38 -7.30
N TYR A 145 2.78 2.71 -8.46
CA TYR A 145 3.96 2.03 -9.00
C TYR A 145 4.57 2.78 -10.18
N LEU A 146 5.76 2.36 -10.60
CA LEU A 146 6.34 2.77 -11.88
C LEU A 146 6.10 1.70 -12.96
N LYS A 147 5.89 2.15 -14.19
CA LYS A 147 5.78 1.32 -15.39
C LYS A 147 6.24 2.14 -16.59
N ASP A 148 7.14 1.59 -17.41
CA ASP A 148 7.69 2.24 -18.60
C ASP A 148 8.21 3.68 -18.35
N GLY A 149 8.80 3.91 -17.16
CA GLY A 149 9.33 5.22 -16.76
C GLY A 149 8.30 6.22 -16.25
N ASN A 150 7.02 5.86 -16.15
CA ASN A 150 5.95 6.74 -15.65
C ASN A 150 5.46 6.29 -14.28
N LEU A 151 5.00 7.25 -13.46
CA LEU A 151 4.29 6.98 -12.21
C LEU A 151 2.80 6.85 -12.47
N TYR A 152 2.23 5.73 -12.03
CA TYR A 152 0.81 5.45 -12.11
C TYR A 152 0.21 5.19 -10.74
N CYS A 153 -1.11 5.31 -10.65
CA CYS A 153 -1.89 4.71 -9.58
C CYS A 153 -3.17 4.04 -10.08
N ARG A 154 -3.70 3.16 -9.22
CA ARG A 154 -4.99 2.49 -9.33
C ARG A 154 -5.67 2.58 -7.97
N GLN A 155 -7.01 2.54 -7.94
CA GLN A 155 -7.77 2.79 -6.72
C GLN A 155 -8.77 1.66 -6.41
N GLN A 156 -9.02 1.48 -5.11
CA GLN A 156 -9.92 0.43 -4.61
C GLN A 156 -11.35 0.55 -5.15
N ARG A 157 -11.94 1.76 -5.20
CA ARG A 157 -13.28 2.02 -5.75
C ARG A 157 -13.49 1.50 -7.17
N ASP A 158 -12.45 1.54 -8.00
CA ASP A 158 -12.49 1.09 -9.38
C ASP A 158 -12.11 -0.39 -9.48
N ARG A 159 -12.01 -1.09 -8.34
CA ARG A 159 -11.47 -2.46 -8.23
C ARG A 159 -10.11 -2.59 -8.92
N TYR A 160 -9.32 -1.51 -8.88
CA TYR A 160 -8.04 -1.36 -9.55
C TYR A 160 -8.07 -1.55 -11.08
N GLN A 161 -9.25 -1.49 -11.74
CA GLN A 161 -9.36 -1.74 -13.19
C GLN A 161 -8.83 -0.57 -14.02
N THR A 162 -8.98 0.67 -13.53
CA THR A 162 -8.53 1.88 -14.21
C THR A 162 -7.09 2.24 -13.79
N GLU A 163 -6.23 2.50 -14.77
CA GLU A 163 -4.85 3.00 -14.59
C GLU A 163 -4.84 4.52 -14.77
N TYR A 164 -4.39 5.25 -13.76
CA TYR A 164 -4.27 6.70 -13.79
C TYR A 164 -2.80 7.09 -13.88
N LEU A 165 -2.44 7.85 -14.90
CA LEU A 165 -1.12 8.45 -15.05
C LEU A 165 -0.99 9.63 -14.10
N LEU A 166 -0.01 9.59 -13.20
CA LEU A 166 0.27 10.67 -12.25
C LEU A 166 1.42 11.58 -12.70
N HIS A 167 2.44 10.99 -13.32
CA HIS A 167 3.59 11.74 -13.81
C HIS A 167 4.33 10.97 -14.91
N GLU A 168 4.68 11.65 -16.00
CA GLU A 168 5.44 11.07 -17.10
C GLU A 168 6.95 11.14 -16.86
N ASN A 169 7.72 10.23 -17.46
CA ASN A 169 9.18 10.30 -17.56
C ASN A 169 9.86 10.60 -16.21
N VAL A 170 9.42 9.88 -15.18
CA VAL A 170 9.95 9.98 -13.84
C VAL A 170 11.41 9.53 -13.87
N ASN A 171 12.33 10.47 -13.63
CA ASN A 171 13.76 10.19 -13.56
C ASN A 171 14.10 9.55 -12.20
N SER A 172 13.62 8.32 -11.99
CA SER A 172 13.83 7.52 -10.78
C SER A 172 13.76 6.04 -11.11
N ASP A 173 14.61 5.27 -10.44
CA ASP A 173 14.62 3.80 -10.54
C ASP A 173 13.48 3.13 -9.76
N GLY A 174 12.65 3.88 -9.02
CA GLY A 174 11.60 3.24 -8.23
C GLY A 174 10.85 4.13 -7.26
N LEU A 175 9.70 3.64 -6.83
CA LEU A 175 8.89 4.20 -5.75
C LEU A 175 9.29 3.57 -4.41
N ILE A 176 9.79 4.37 -3.48
CA ILE A 176 10.22 3.90 -2.15
C ILE A 176 9.02 3.79 -1.21
N LYS A 177 8.15 4.80 -1.20
CA LYS A 177 7.05 4.89 -0.22
C LYS A 177 5.90 5.72 -0.75
N ILE A 178 4.70 5.38 -0.31
CA ILE A 178 3.52 6.23 -0.41
C ILE A 178 2.85 6.34 0.96
N GLY A 179 2.14 7.43 1.19
CA GLY A 179 1.42 7.62 2.45
C GLY A 179 0.98 9.05 2.68
N MET A 180 0.11 9.22 3.66
CA MET A 180 -0.39 10.53 4.09
C MET A 180 0.68 11.26 4.93
N HIS A 181 0.94 12.53 4.62
CA HIS A 181 1.85 13.37 5.39
C HIS A 181 1.11 14.28 6.39
N LYS A 182 1.87 14.95 7.27
CA LYS A 182 1.36 15.78 8.39
C LYS A 182 0.40 16.93 8.03
N GLN A 183 0.21 17.24 6.75
CA GLN A 183 -0.76 18.25 6.29
C GLN A 183 -1.91 17.64 5.46
N TYR A 184 -2.14 16.33 5.62
CA TYR A 184 -3.24 15.61 4.98
C TYR A 184 -3.21 15.65 3.45
N ARG A 185 -2.01 15.54 2.85
CA ARG A 185 -1.88 15.14 1.44
C ARG A 185 -1.15 13.82 1.29
N LEU A 186 -1.53 13.09 0.25
CA LEU A 186 -0.85 11.87 -0.15
C LEU A 186 0.48 12.23 -0.83
N GLN A 187 1.56 11.58 -0.42
CA GLN A 187 2.90 11.84 -0.95
C GLN A 187 3.51 10.55 -1.51
N PHE A 188 4.32 10.72 -2.55
CA PHE A 188 5.09 9.69 -3.23
C PHE A 188 6.57 9.99 -3.03
N LEU A 189 7.31 9.07 -2.43
CA LEU A 189 8.75 9.17 -2.25
C LEU A 189 9.44 8.30 -3.31
N LEU A 190 10.12 8.94 -4.24
CA LEU A 190 10.88 8.28 -5.30
C LEU A 190 12.32 8.01 -4.86
N LYS A 191 12.95 7.02 -5.50
CA LYS A 191 14.36 6.71 -5.32
C LYS A 191 15.20 7.75 -6.06
N SER A 192 16.11 8.38 -5.32
CA SER A 192 17.11 9.32 -5.87
C SER A 192 18.18 8.62 -6.68
#